data_AF-A0A0N0UYZ3-F1
#
_entry.id   AF-A0A0N0UYZ3-F1
#
_cell.length_a   1.000
_cell.length_b   1.000
_cell.length_c   1.000
_cell.angle_alpha   90.00
_cell.angle_beta   90.00
_cell.angle_gamma   90.00
#
_symmetry.space_group_name_H-M   'P 1'
#
loop_
_entity.id
_entity.type
_entity.pdbx_description
1 polymer ?
#
loop_
_entity_poly.entity_id
_entity_poly.type
_entity_poly.pdbx_seq_one_letter_code
_entity_poly.pdbx_strand_id
1 'polypeptide(L)'
;MADFDIFENITKFDTTTKTIHILVSLCDNLYQGIVPVSMSLGNGQNPSSNLYWGAGFGVKTYFKKSKSWTLLKTEKGSYPILERLVFKHKTKPFYIVADAYDGQHILKCTKDLLYSCSAQKRDTIHVQNKTLGIYGNAKMVAYIGHNGLMDFSLKDKFGNIDKKSRDCIVLACNSKPYFKDYFKTLKTNAFLWTTGLMCPEAYSLHDALDAYIAGKSKSEIHLEASKAYAKYQKCNLKAAKNLIVAN
;
A
#
# COMPACT_ATOMS: atom_id res chain seq x y z
N MET A 1 -8.99 22.59 -36.33
CA MET A 1 -9.18 22.14 -34.94
C MET A 1 -7.81 21.70 -34.46
N ALA A 2 -7.29 22.31 -33.40
CA ALA A 2 -5.95 22.03 -32.92
C ALA A 2 -5.91 20.65 -32.26
N ASP A 3 -5.09 19.76 -32.80
CA ASP A 3 -4.66 18.54 -32.13
C ASP A 3 -3.86 18.94 -30.89
N PHE A 4 -4.48 18.82 -29.73
CA PHE A 4 -3.76 18.85 -28.46
C PHE A 4 -3.07 17.50 -28.30
N ASP A 5 -1.85 17.39 -28.83
CA ASP A 5 -0.88 16.41 -28.38
C ASP A 5 -0.62 16.66 -26.89
N ILE A 6 -1.34 15.94 -26.05
CA ILE A 6 -0.97 15.78 -24.65
C ILE A 6 0.33 15.00 -24.68
N PHE A 7 1.45 15.71 -24.63
CA PHE A 7 2.74 15.12 -24.28
C PHE A 7 2.56 14.38 -22.95
N GLU A 8 2.35 13.06 -23.00
CA GLU A 8 2.53 12.22 -21.83
C GLU A 8 3.96 12.49 -21.36
N ASN A 9 4.12 13.21 -20.26
CA ASN A 9 5.36 13.22 -19.50
C ASN A 9 5.54 11.80 -18.95
N ILE A 10 5.99 10.89 -19.81
CA ILE A 10 6.42 9.55 -19.42
C ILE A 10 7.71 9.79 -18.65
N THR A 11 7.58 9.95 -17.33
CA THR A 11 8.73 9.95 -16.43
C THR A 11 9.46 8.63 -16.64
N LYS A 12 10.61 8.68 -17.33
CA LYS A 12 11.44 7.50 -17.57
C LYS A 12 11.93 6.95 -16.21
N PHE A 13 11.84 5.65 -16.03
CA PHE A 13 12.33 4.95 -14.84
C PHE A 13 13.01 3.65 -15.27
N ASP A 14 13.81 3.08 -14.36
CA ASP A 14 14.57 1.86 -14.61
C ASP A 14 13.63 0.65 -14.69
N THR A 15 13.44 0.11 -15.89
CA THR A 15 12.59 -1.05 -16.18
C THR A 15 13.22 -2.40 -15.86
N THR A 16 14.51 -2.44 -15.51
CA THR A 16 15.22 -3.65 -15.05
C THR A 16 14.91 -3.98 -13.59
N THR A 17 14.27 -3.05 -12.88
CA THR A 17 13.85 -3.20 -11.49
C THR A 17 12.33 -3.12 -11.35
N LYS A 18 11.81 -3.68 -10.27
CA LYS A 18 10.37 -3.67 -9.95
C LYS A 18 10.16 -2.96 -8.62
N THR A 19 9.28 -1.97 -8.59
CA THR A 19 8.93 -1.25 -7.35
C THR A 19 7.57 -1.72 -6.83
N ILE A 20 7.48 -1.95 -5.53
CA ILE A 20 6.25 -2.05 -4.77
C ILE A 20 6.08 -0.74 -4.00
N HIS A 21 5.02 0.02 -4.27
CA HIS A 21 4.77 1.29 -3.59
C HIS A 21 3.71 1.10 -2.50
N ILE A 22 4.10 1.25 -1.24
CA ILE A 22 3.24 1.05 -0.07
C ILE A 22 2.79 2.42 0.44
N LEU A 23 1.49 2.70 0.35
CA LEU A 23 0.85 3.87 0.90
C LEU A 23 0.29 3.51 2.28
N VAL A 24 0.84 4.11 3.34
CA VAL A 24 0.42 3.86 4.71
C VAL A 24 -0.41 5.05 5.18
N SER A 25 -1.69 4.84 5.43
CA SER A 25 -2.51 5.85 6.11
C SER A 25 -2.26 5.73 7.61
N LEU A 26 -1.53 6.68 8.20
CA LEU A 26 -1.22 6.63 9.63
C LEU A 26 -2.50 6.65 10.48
N CYS A 27 -2.51 5.89 11.57
CA CYS A 27 -3.63 5.80 12.50
C CYS A 27 -3.85 7.14 13.19
N ASP A 28 -5.09 7.65 13.21
CA ASP A 28 -5.39 8.95 13.81
C ASP A 28 -6.70 8.93 14.60
N ASN A 29 -6.62 9.05 15.92
CA ASN A 29 -7.79 9.04 16.81
C ASN A 29 -8.68 10.28 16.65
N LEU A 30 -8.14 11.40 16.14
CA LEU A 30 -8.83 12.68 16.07
C LEU A 30 -9.55 12.86 14.74
N TYR A 31 -8.92 12.44 13.64
CA TYR A 31 -9.38 12.74 12.28
C TYR A 31 -9.98 11.54 11.53
N GLN A 32 -9.96 10.34 12.11
CA GLN A 32 -10.51 9.12 11.47
C GLN A 32 -11.64 8.52 12.31
N GLY A 33 -12.61 7.91 11.63
CA GLY A 33 -13.75 7.19 12.21
C GLY A 33 -13.36 5.82 12.78
N ILE A 34 -12.27 5.74 13.53
CA ILE A 34 -11.75 4.50 14.13
C ILE A 34 -12.20 4.34 15.58
N VAL A 35 -12.19 3.10 16.06
CA VAL A 35 -12.19 2.87 17.52
C VAL A 35 -10.85 3.39 18.05
N PRO A 36 -10.85 4.37 18.98
CA PRO A 36 -9.61 4.99 19.42
C PRO A 36 -8.63 3.96 20.01
N VAL A 37 -7.37 4.08 19.63
CA VAL A 37 -6.25 3.34 20.24
C VAL A 37 -5.54 4.23 21.27
N SER A 38 -4.44 3.76 21.87
CA SER A 38 -3.68 4.60 22.79
C SER A 38 -3.19 5.90 22.10
N MET A 39 -3.07 6.98 22.87
CA MET A 39 -2.68 8.31 22.35
C MET A 39 -1.37 8.27 21.53
N SER A 40 -0.42 7.43 21.94
CA SER A 40 0.86 7.27 21.23
C SER A 40 0.70 6.56 19.87
N LEU A 41 -0.15 5.53 19.81
CA LEU A 41 -0.38 4.74 18.59
C LEU A 41 -1.28 5.46 17.58
N GLY A 42 -2.25 6.24 18.08
CA GLY A 42 -3.27 6.94 17.31
C GLY A 42 -2.96 8.41 17.04
N ASN A 43 -1.69 8.83 17.16
CA ASN A 43 -1.25 10.15 16.72
C ASN A 43 -0.81 10.06 15.24
N GLY A 44 -1.66 10.54 14.33
CA GLY A 44 -1.42 10.48 12.89
C GLY A 44 -0.33 11.41 12.38
N GLN A 45 0.15 12.34 13.21
CA GLN A 45 1.23 13.28 12.90
C GLN A 45 2.59 12.80 13.47
N ASN A 46 2.61 11.74 14.26
CA ASN A 46 3.83 11.16 14.81
C ASN A 46 4.14 9.78 14.21
N PRO A 47 4.91 9.68 13.12
CA PRO A 47 5.23 8.40 12.50
C PRO A 47 6.02 7.46 13.43
N SER A 48 6.82 7.98 14.37
CA SER A 48 7.75 7.17 15.16
C SER A 48 7.07 6.12 16.05
N SER A 49 5.86 6.41 16.54
CA SER A 49 5.08 5.53 17.41
C SER A 49 3.80 5.03 16.75
N ASN A 50 3.43 5.52 15.56
CA ASN A 50 2.13 5.24 14.96
C ASN A 50 1.89 3.74 14.72
N LEU A 51 0.67 3.29 14.99
CA LEU A 51 0.24 1.88 14.89
C LEU A 51 0.64 1.20 13.59
N TYR A 52 0.44 1.87 12.45
CA TYR A 52 0.66 1.27 11.13
C TYR A 52 2.07 1.49 10.58
N TRP A 53 2.92 2.20 11.31
CA TRP A 53 4.24 2.60 10.84
C TRP A 53 5.37 2.29 11.82
N GLY A 54 5.51 3.10 12.87
CA GLY A 54 6.63 3.03 13.82
C GLY A 54 6.41 2.05 14.99
N ALA A 55 5.16 1.67 15.28
CA ALA A 55 4.85 0.65 16.29
C ALA A 55 5.45 -0.73 15.94
N GLY A 56 5.40 -1.67 16.88
CA GLY A 56 6.10 -2.97 16.79
C GLY A 56 5.90 -3.76 15.49
N PHE A 57 4.68 -3.73 14.95
CA PHE A 57 4.31 -4.39 13.69
C PHE A 57 3.92 -3.42 12.58
N GLY A 58 4.21 -2.13 12.74
CA GLY A 58 4.04 -1.13 11.68
C GLY A 58 5.05 -1.34 10.54
N VAL A 59 4.77 -0.78 9.36
CA VAL A 59 5.55 -1.02 8.14
C VAL A 59 7.03 -0.69 8.32
N LYS A 60 7.38 0.46 8.89
CA LYS A 60 8.78 0.84 9.16
C LYS A 60 9.47 -0.19 10.03
N THR A 61 8.87 -0.49 11.18
CA THR A 61 9.51 -1.34 12.20
C THR A 61 9.60 -2.80 11.75
N TYR A 62 8.57 -3.32 11.11
CA TYR A 62 8.53 -4.71 10.66
C TYR A 62 9.51 -4.95 9.50
N PHE A 63 9.49 -4.09 8.46
CA PHE A 63 10.40 -4.26 7.31
C PHE A 63 11.86 -3.99 7.67
N LYS A 64 12.17 -3.09 8.61
CA LYS A 64 13.55 -2.91 9.12
C LYS A 64 14.11 -4.15 9.80
N LYS A 65 13.26 -4.98 10.41
CA LYS A 65 13.65 -6.24 11.05
C LYS A 65 13.64 -7.44 10.09
N SER A 66 13.18 -7.24 8.85
CA SER A 66 13.05 -8.33 7.88
C SER A 66 14.41 -8.93 7.50
N LYS A 67 14.43 -10.24 7.29
CA LYS A 67 15.59 -10.94 6.73
C LYS A 67 15.68 -10.77 5.21
N SER A 68 14.60 -10.43 4.52
CA SER A 68 14.49 -10.33 3.06
C SER A 68 14.84 -8.93 2.53
N TRP A 69 14.68 -7.90 3.36
CA TRP A 69 14.78 -6.48 2.98
C TRP A 69 15.93 -5.76 3.68
N THR A 70 16.55 -4.81 2.98
CA THR A 70 17.56 -3.91 3.53
C THR A 70 17.11 -2.47 3.32
N LEU A 71 17.09 -1.66 4.37
CA LEU A 71 16.77 -0.24 4.26
C LEU A 71 17.93 0.50 3.58
N LEU A 72 17.65 1.21 2.49
CA LEU A 72 18.63 2.02 1.77
C LEU A 72 18.54 3.50 2.13
N LYS A 73 17.33 4.02 2.33
CA LYS A 73 17.08 5.45 2.51
C LYS A 73 15.90 5.69 3.42
N THR A 74 16.02 6.69 4.28
CA THR A 74 14.91 7.31 5.02
C THR A 74 14.95 8.79 4.69
N GLU A 75 13.82 9.36 4.30
CA GLU A 75 13.71 10.78 3.98
C GLU A 75 12.34 11.34 4.35
N LYS A 76 12.25 12.66 4.43
CA LYS A 76 10.96 13.35 4.52
C LYS A 76 10.34 13.39 3.12
N GLY A 77 9.07 13.02 3.00
CA GLY A 77 8.33 13.13 1.75
C GLY A 77 7.77 14.54 1.53
N SER A 78 7.19 14.77 0.35
CA SER A 78 6.36 15.95 0.12
C SER A 78 5.06 15.82 0.93
N TYR A 79 4.72 16.84 1.71
CA TYR A 79 3.49 16.85 2.51
C TYR A 79 2.28 16.50 1.64
N PRO A 80 1.39 15.57 2.05
CA PRO A 80 1.21 15.03 3.41
C PRO A 80 2.02 13.77 3.76
N ILE A 81 3.08 13.42 3.02
CA ILE A 81 3.95 12.29 3.37
C ILE A 81 4.97 12.74 4.41
N LEU A 82 4.85 12.25 5.64
CA LEU A 82 5.71 12.62 6.77
C LEU A 82 7.07 11.91 6.73
N GLU A 83 7.10 10.67 6.27
CA GLU A 83 8.32 9.87 6.15
C GLU A 83 8.20 8.91 4.96
N ARG A 84 9.28 8.81 4.17
CA ARG A 84 9.44 7.86 3.07
C ARG A 84 10.62 6.95 3.35
N LEU A 85 10.41 5.65 3.18
CA LEU A 85 11.45 4.62 3.30
C LEU A 85 11.65 3.94 1.96
N VAL A 86 12.91 3.67 1.62
CA VAL A 86 13.24 2.83 0.46
C VAL A 86 13.99 1.60 0.93
N PHE A 87 13.44 0.43 0.64
CA PHE A 87 14.07 -0.86 0.90
C PHE A 87 14.46 -1.55 -0.40
N LYS A 88 15.56 -2.30 -0.34
CA LYS A 88 16.02 -3.20 -1.39
C LYS A 88 15.84 -4.65 -0.97
N HIS A 89 15.24 -5.47 -1.83
CA HIS A 89 15.24 -6.91 -1.62
C HIS A 89 16.66 -7.46 -1.78
N LYS A 90 17.13 -8.29 -0.84
CA LYS A 90 18.54 -8.72 -0.77
C LYS A 90 19.03 -9.50 -2.00
N THR A 91 18.16 -10.29 -2.62
CA THR A 91 18.55 -11.22 -3.70
C THR A 91 17.77 -11.05 -5.00
N LYS A 92 16.83 -10.11 -5.08
CA LYS A 92 15.91 -9.95 -6.24
C LYS A 92 15.90 -8.50 -6.71
N PRO A 93 15.59 -8.21 -7.98
CA PRO A 93 15.54 -6.86 -8.52
C PRO A 93 14.29 -6.07 -8.07
N PHE A 94 13.86 -6.25 -6.82
CA PHE A 94 12.72 -5.56 -6.23
C PHE A 94 13.14 -4.46 -5.26
N TYR A 95 12.33 -3.41 -5.22
CA TYR A 95 12.40 -2.32 -4.25
C TYR A 95 11.02 -2.13 -3.61
N ILE A 96 11.03 -1.71 -2.35
CA ILE A 96 9.85 -1.12 -1.71
C ILE A 96 10.13 0.37 -1.56
N VAL A 97 9.15 1.17 -1.95
CA VAL A 97 9.03 2.56 -1.49
C VAL A 97 7.81 2.59 -0.59
N ALA A 98 7.96 3.02 0.66
CA ALA A 98 6.87 3.08 1.62
C ALA A 98 6.69 4.52 2.11
N ASP A 99 5.47 5.02 2.05
CA ASP A 99 5.11 6.39 2.40
C ASP A 99 4.16 6.41 3.60
N ALA A 100 4.57 7.08 4.67
CA ALA A 100 3.73 7.38 5.81
C ALA A 100 2.95 8.68 5.56
N TYR A 101 1.68 8.56 5.17
CA TYR A 101 0.79 9.71 5.03
C TYR A 101 0.31 10.15 6.41
N ASP A 102 0.40 11.44 6.68
CA ASP A 102 -0.23 12.09 7.82
C ASP A 102 -1.68 11.60 7.96
N GLY A 103 -2.04 11.11 9.15
CA GLY A 103 -3.32 10.44 9.40
C GLY A 103 -4.54 11.35 9.18
N GLN A 104 -4.38 12.66 9.33
CA GLN A 104 -5.42 13.64 8.98
C GLN A 104 -5.74 13.63 7.47
N HIS A 105 -4.79 13.22 6.64
CA HIS A 105 -4.87 13.25 5.17
C HIS A 105 -5.20 11.88 4.57
N ILE A 106 -5.95 11.05 5.29
CA ILE A 106 -6.42 9.75 4.80
C ILE A 106 -7.18 9.87 3.46
N LEU A 107 -7.98 10.93 3.26
CA LEU A 107 -8.65 11.21 1.99
C LEU A 107 -7.64 11.29 0.83
N LYS A 108 -6.53 11.98 1.03
CA LYS A 108 -5.47 12.11 0.01
C LYS A 108 -4.78 10.78 -0.23
N CYS A 109 -4.48 10.01 0.82
CA CYS A 109 -3.88 8.67 0.71
C CYS A 109 -4.78 7.72 -0.10
N THR A 110 -6.08 7.67 0.19
CA THR A 110 -7.07 6.85 -0.53
C THR A 110 -7.21 7.29 -1.99
N LYS A 111 -7.24 8.60 -2.28
CA LYS A 111 -7.25 9.10 -3.66
C LYS A 111 -5.97 8.72 -4.41
N ASP A 112 -4.81 8.87 -3.78
CA ASP A 112 -3.53 8.54 -4.40
C ASP A 112 -3.44 7.05 -4.74
N LEU A 113 -3.99 6.15 -3.92
CA LEU A 113 -4.15 4.73 -4.25
C LEU A 113 -4.95 4.54 -5.55
N LEU A 114 -6.15 5.12 -5.62
CA LEU A 114 -7.04 4.95 -6.78
C LEU A 114 -6.47 5.60 -8.04
N TYR A 115 -5.86 6.79 -7.94
CA TYR A 115 -5.17 7.43 -9.06
C TYR A 115 -3.93 6.66 -9.51
N SER A 116 -3.26 5.95 -8.60
CA SER A 116 -2.17 5.05 -8.98
C SER A 116 -2.70 3.87 -9.79
N CYS A 117 -3.79 3.24 -9.32
CA CYS A 117 -4.45 2.13 -10.01
C CYS A 117 -4.99 2.54 -11.40
N SER A 118 -5.37 3.80 -11.57
CA SER A 118 -5.89 4.34 -12.82
C SER A 118 -4.83 4.91 -13.77
N ALA A 119 -3.57 4.96 -13.32
CA ALA A 119 -2.45 5.65 -13.98
C ALA A 119 -2.56 7.19 -14.05
N GLN A 120 -3.62 7.80 -13.50
CA GLN A 120 -3.76 9.25 -13.44
C GLN A 120 -2.76 9.90 -12.48
N LYS A 121 -2.16 9.12 -11.57
CA LYS A 121 -0.99 9.53 -10.78
C LYS A 121 0.16 8.59 -11.03
N ARG A 122 1.28 9.16 -11.49
CA ARG A 122 2.56 8.50 -11.75
C ARG A 122 3.64 9.42 -11.24
N ASP A 123 4.72 8.85 -10.73
CA ASP A 123 5.89 9.62 -10.32
C ASP A 123 7.12 8.71 -10.30
N THR A 124 8.28 9.29 -10.04
CA THR A 124 9.54 8.57 -9.87
C THR A 124 10.33 9.12 -8.68
N ILE A 125 11.25 8.31 -8.17
CA ILE A 125 12.23 8.75 -7.18
C ILE A 125 13.63 8.29 -7.58
N HIS A 126 14.64 9.07 -7.20
CA HIS A 126 16.04 8.71 -7.40
C HIS A 126 16.60 8.09 -6.13
N VAL A 127 17.17 6.89 -6.26
CA VAL A 127 17.87 6.18 -5.19
C VAL A 127 19.16 5.61 -5.75
N GLN A 128 20.29 6.08 -5.22
CA GLN A 128 21.62 5.75 -5.73
C GLN A 128 21.70 6.07 -7.24
N ASN A 129 22.02 5.09 -8.08
CA ASN A 129 22.08 5.22 -9.54
C ASN A 129 20.82 4.72 -10.26
N LYS A 130 19.69 4.61 -9.55
CA LYS A 130 18.43 4.09 -10.07
C LYS A 130 17.31 5.12 -9.97
N THR A 131 16.48 5.19 -11.00
CA THR A 131 15.20 5.91 -10.98
C THR A 131 14.09 4.89 -10.82
N LEU A 132 13.42 4.87 -9.67
CA LEU A 132 12.35 3.93 -9.35
C LEU A 132 11.01 4.53 -9.72
N GLY A 133 10.16 3.79 -10.43
CA GLY A 133 8.77 4.18 -10.66
C GLY A 133 7.91 3.96 -9.43
N ILE A 134 7.11 4.97 -9.03
CA ILE A 134 6.15 4.89 -7.93
C ILE A 134 4.72 5.23 -8.42
N TYR A 135 3.73 5.04 -7.55
CA TYR A 135 2.31 5.17 -7.91
C TYR A 135 1.95 4.33 -9.13
N GLY A 136 1.31 4.90 -10.16
CA GLY A 136 0.93 4.18 -11.38
C GLY A 136 2.10 3.65 -12.24
N ASN A 137 3.35 4.03 -11.93
CA ASN A 137 4.57 3.45 -12.51
C ASN A 137 5.08 2.22 -11.74
N ALA A 138 4.59 1.98 -10.51
CA ALA A 138 5.01 0.83 -9.71
C ALA A 138 4.49 -0.48 -10.30
N LYS A 139 5.21 -1.58 -10.06
CA LYS A 139 4.75 -2.92 -10.43
C LYS A 139 3.52 -3.34 -9.62
N MET A 140 3.47 -2.91 -8.36
CA MET A 140 2.35 -3.11 -7.44
C MET A 140 2.20 -1.89 -6.55
N VAL A 141 0.96 -1.55 -6.21
CA VAL A 141 0.65 -0.56 -5.17
C VAL A 141 -0.01 -1.28 -4.00
N ALA A 142 0.39 -0.96 -2.79
CA ALA A 142 -0.23 -1.49 -1.58
C ALA A 142 -0.78 -0.35 -0.73
N TYR A 143 -1.91 -0.58 -0.09
CA TYR A 143 -2.50 0.31 0.91
C TYR A 143 -2.63 -0.43 2.23
N ILE A 144 -2.24 0.22 3.32
CA ILE A 144 -2.35 -0.33 4.67
C ILE A 144 -2.72 0.76 5.67
N GLY A 145 -3.68 0.45 6.54
CA GLY A 145 -4.18 1.35 7.58
C GLY A 145 -5.70 1.33 7.70
N HIS A 146 -6.28 2.41 8.23
CA HIS A 146 -7.73 2.58 8.28
C HIS A 146 -8.34 2.61 6.87
N ASN A 147 -9.56 2.13 6.69
CA ASN A 147 -10.24 2.24 5.39
C ASN A 147 -10.93 3.59 5.27
N GLY A 148 -10.28 4.55 4.60
CA GLY A 148 -10.83 5.89 4.41
C GLY A 148 -12.22 5.92 3.76
N LEU A 149 -12.57 4.95 2.91
CA LEU A 149 -13.91 4.89 2.30
C LEU A 149 -15.02 4.55 3.30
N MET A 150 -14.69 4.15 4.53
CA MET A 150 -15.65 4.05 5.64
C MET A 150 -16.02 5.42 6.22
N ASP A 151 -15.17 6.43 6.04
CA ASP A 151 -15.33 7.76 6.63
C ASP A 151 -15.89 8.78 5.64
N PHE A 152 -15.66 8.56 4.34
CA PHE A 152 -16.02 9.52 3.30
C PHE A 152 -16.40 8.84 1.97
N SER A 153 -17.14 9.59 1.15
CA SER A 153 -17.34 9.29 -0.27
C SER A 153 -16.40 10.12 -1.15
N LEU A 154 -16.03 9.57 -2.30
CA LEU A 154 -15.20 10.24 -3.29
C LEU A 154 -16.07 10.87 -4.36
N LYS A 155 -15.75 12.11 -4.74
CA LYS A 155 -16.43 12.85 -5.83
C LYS A 155 -15.70 12.73 -7.16
N ASP A 156 -14.44 12.31 -7.11
CA ASP A 156 -13.53 12.26 -8.24
C ASP A 156 -13.91 11.13 -9.21
N LYS A 157 -13.70 11.37 -10.50
CA LYS A 157 -13.85 10.35 -11.53
C LYS A 157 -12.51 9.64 -11.73
N PHE A 158 -12.49 8.35 -11.44
CA PHE A 158 -11.34 7.50 -11.67
C PHE A 158 -11.54 6.71 -12.96
N GLY A 159 -10.56 6.79 -13.87
CA GLY A 159 -10.61 6.08 -15.15
C GLY A 159 -9.22 5.57 -15.52
N ASN A 160 -9.14 4.31 -15.95
CA ASN A 160 -7.87 3.73 -16.38
C ASN A 160 -7.41 4.36 -17.70
N ILE A 161 -6.45 5.29 -17.62
CA ILE A 161 -6.07 6.12 -18.77
C ILE A 161 -5.10 5.43 -19.74
N ASP A 162 -4.40 4.37 -19.30
CA ASP A 162 -3.44 3.64 -20.15
C ASP A 162 -3.83 2.21 -20.48
N LYS A 163 -5.05 1.82 -20.09
CA LYS A 163 -5.64 0.50 -20.36
C LYS A 163 -4.84 -0.67 -19.76
N LYS A 164 -3.87 -0.42 -18.87
CA LYS A 164 -3.06 -1.46 -18.20
C LYS A 164 -3.71 -1.88 -16.90
N SER A 165 -3.69 -3.18 -16.60
CA SER A 165 -4.05 -3.69 -15.28
C SER A 165 -2.88 -3.51 -14.32
N ARG A 166 -3.17 -3.12 -13.08
CA ARG A 166 -2.20 -2.92 -12.01
C ARG A 166 -2.51 -3.84 -10.84
N ASP A 167 -1.45 -4.40 -10.28
CA ASP A 167 -1.53 -5.25 -9.10
C ASP A 167 -1.72 -4.36 -7.87
N CYS A 168 -2.72 -4.67 -7.04
CA CYS A 168 -3.02 -3.90 -5.84
C CYS A 168 -3.30 -4.79 -4.63
N ILE A 169 -2.75 -4.42 -3.48
CA ILE A 169 -3.07 -5.00 -2.17
C ILE A 169 -3.70 -3.91 -1.30
N VAL A 170 -4.82 -4.21 -0.63
CA VAL A 170 -5.46 -3.29 0.31
C VAL A 170 -5.70 -4.00 1.64
N LEU A 171 -4.88 -3.72 2.64
CA LEU A 171 -5.06 -4.22 4.00
C LEU A 171 -5.67 -3.13 4.87
N ALA A 172 -7.00 -3.08 4.89
CA ALA A 172 -7.79 -2.17 5.71
C ALA A 172 -9.12 -2.83 6.08
N CYS A 173 -9.87 -2.32 7.05
CA CYS A 173 -11.19 -2.88 7.41
C CYS A 173 -12.18 -2.85 6.22
N ASN A 174 -12.87 -3.95 5.95
CA ASN A 174 -13.90 -4.06 4.91
C ASN A 174 -13.45 -3.57 3.52
N SER A 175 -12.19 -3.73 3.14
CA SER A 175 -11.71 -3.10 1.89
C SER A 175 -12.41 -3.63 0.62
N LYS A 176 -12.75 -4.92 0.53
CA LYS A 176 -13.44 -5.50 -0.65
C LYS A 176 -14.76 -4.79 -0.99
N PRO A 177 -15.76 -4.70 -0.08
CA PRO A 177 -17.04 -4.08 -0.42
C PRO A 177 -16.93 -2.60 -0.80
N TYR A 178 -15.94 -1.87 -0.28
CA TYR A 178 -15.76 -0.44 -0.57
C TYR A 178 -14.95 -0.17 -1.84
N PHE A 179 -13.93 -0.97 -2.13
CA PHE A 179 -13.04 -0.76 -3.29
C PHE A 179 -13.48 -1.50 -4.56
N LYS A 180 -14.37 -2.50 -4.48
CA LYS A 180 -14.73 -3.39 -5.61
C LYS A 180 -15.15 -2.64 -6.88
N ASP A 181 -15.98 -1.61 -6.76
CA ASP A 181 -16.57 -0.95 -7.93
C ASP A 181 -15.55 -0.03 -8.60
N TYR A 182 -14.70 0.63 -7.79
CA TYR A 182 -13.53 1.34 -8.30
C TYR A 182 -12.58 0.38 -9.01
N PHE A 183 -12.21 -0.74 -8.40
CA PHE A 183 -11.26 -1.70 -8.99
C PHE A 183 -11.80 -2.34 -10.27
N LYS A 184 -13.10 -2.60 -10.35
CA LYS A 184 -13.77 -3.06 -11.58
C LYS A 184 -13.63 -2.02 -12.69
N THR A 185 -13.98 -0.76 -12.42
CA THR A 185 -13.85 0.36 -13.38
C THR A 185 -12.41 0.56 -13.83
N LEU A 186 -11.46 0.42 -12.91
CA LEU A 186 -10.03 0.64 -13.16
C LEU A 186 -9.32 -0.57 -13.76
N LYS A 187 -9.98 -1.73 -13.89
CA LYS A 187 -9.37 -3.01 -14.26
C LYS A 187 -8.17 -3.35 -13.35
N THR A 188 -8.28 -3.01 -12.07
CA THR A 188 -7.25 -3.29 -11.07
C THR A 188 -7.27 -4.76 -10.69
N ASN A 189 -6.10 -5.38 -10.68
CA ASN A 189 -5.92 -6.75 -10.21
C ASN A 189 -5.76 -6.75 -8.69
N ALA A 190 -6.88 -6.91 -7.98
CA ALA A 190 -6.93 -6.97 -6.53
C ALA A 190 -6.30 -8.26 -6.01
N PHE A 191 -5.00 -8.21 -5.71
CA PHE A 191 -4.22 -9.37 -5.24
C PHE A 191 -4.69 -9.83 -3.87
N LEU A 192 -4.81 -8.90 -2.93
CA LEU A 192 -5.32 -9.15 -1.58
C LEU A 192 -6.13 -7.96 -1.08
N TRP A 193 -7.23 -8.26 -0.42
CA TRP A 193 -8.12 -7.31 0.25
C TRP A 193 -8.99 -8.05 1.25
N THR A 194 -9.87 -7.36 1.96
CA THR A 194 -10.54 -7.91 3.14
C THR A 194 -12.05 -7.79 3.11
N THR A 195 -12.72 -8.74 3.75
CA THR A 195 -14.18 -8.85 3.81
C THR A 195 -14.78 -8.32 5.11
N GLY A 196 -13.96 -8.08 6.13
CA GLY A 196 -14.38 -7.74 7.48
C GLY A 196 -13.43 -6.76 8.18
N LEU A 197 -13.68 -6.51 9.47
CA LEU A 197 -12.77 -5.76 10.33
C LEU A 197 -11.46 -6.55 10.49
N MET A 198 -10.33 -5.84 10.45
CA MET A 198 -9.00 -6.44 10.59
C MET A 198 -8.07 -5.54 11.41
N CYS A 199 -6.99 -6.10 11.92
CA CYS A 199 -5.82 -5.32 12.34
C CYS A 199 -4.86 -5.17 11.14
N PRO A 200 -4.72 -3.97 10.54
CA PRO A 200 -3.91 -3.77 9.34
C PRO A 200 -2.44 -3.51 9.69
N GLU A 201 -1.77 -4.53 10.20
CA GLU A 201 -0.34 -4.53 10.51
C GLU A 201 0.50 -5.21 9.41
N ALA A 202 1.80 -4.93 9.40
CA ALA A 202 2.66 -5.19 8.24
C ALA A 202 2.98 -6.68 7.99
N TYR A 203 2.76 -7.58 8.95
CA TYR A 203 3.13 -9.00 8.82
C TYR A 203 2.42 -9.70 7.65
N SER A 204 1.15 -9.39 7.41
CA SER A 204 0.39 -10.01 6.31
C SER A 204 0.85 -9.47 4.96
N LEU A 205 1.18 -8.17 4.90
CA LEU A 205 1.76 -7.57 3.70
C LEU A 205 3.14 -8.16 3.42
N HIS A 206 3.99 -8.24 4.44
CA HIS A 206 5.34 -8.78 4.31
C HIS A 206 5.35 -10.20 3.71
N ASP A 207 4.62 -11.13 4.31
CA ASP A 207 4.63 -12.53 3.87
C ASP A 207 3.94 -12.70 2.51
N ALA A 208 2.94 -11.87 2.20
CA ALA A 208 2.35 -11.80 0.86
C ALA A 208 3.38 -11.34 -0.19
N LEU A 209 4.18 -10.32 0.12
CA LEU A 209 5.19 -9.78 -0.80
C LEU A 209 6.35 -10.76 -0.99
N ASP A 210 6.80 -11.45 0.05
CA ASP A 210 7.84 -12.48 -0.06
C ASP A 210 7.34 -13.64 -0.97
N ALA A 211 6.08 -14.06 -0.82
CA ALA A 211 5.45 -15.04 -1.72
C ALA A 211 5.32 -14.53 -3.17
N TYR A 212 4.90 -13.28 -3.35
CA TYR A 212 4.76 -12.64 -4.68
C TYR A 212 6.11 -12.57 -5.41
N ILE A 213 7.17 -12.15 -4.70
CA ILE A 213 8.52 -12.01 -5.26
C ILE A 213 9.13 -13.38 -5.59
N ALA A 214 8.76 -14.42 -4.84
CA ALA A 214 9.13 -15.80 -5.14
C ALA A 214 8.39 -16.39 -6.35
N GLY A 215 7.42 -15.67 -6.93
CA GLY A 215 6.66 -16.13 -8.09
C GLY A 215 5.57 -17.15 -7.75
N LYS A 216 5.14 -17.21 -6.48
CA LYS A 216 4.05 -18.10 -6.06
C LYS A 216 2.72 -17.71 -6.71
N SER A 217 1.80 -18.66 -6.81
CA SER A 217 0.44 -18.41 -7.30
C SER A 217 -0.35 -17.51 -6.36
N LYS A 218 -1.46 -16.91 -6.87
CA LYS A 218 -2.34 -16.07 -6.05
C LYS A 218 -2.90 -16.78 -4.81
N SER A 219 -3.25 -18.06 -4.93
CA SER A 219 -3.78 -18.86 -3.82
C SER A 219 -2.72 -19.11 -2.74
N GLU A 220 -1.46 -19.29 -3.14
CA GLU A 220 -0.34 -19.42 -2.22
C GLU A 220 0.00 -18.08 -1.54
N ILE A 221 -0.01 -16.97 -2.29
CA ILE A 221 0.17 -15.61 -1.73
C ILE A 221 -0.91 -15.32 -0.68
N HIS A 222 -2.17 -15.62 -1.00
CA HIS A 222 -3.30 -15.54 -0.07
C HIS A 222 -3.09 -16.40 1.18
N LEU A 223 -2.62 -17.63 1.00
CA LEU A 223 -2.34 -18.54 2.10
C LEU A 223 -1.24 -18.00 3.02
N GLU A 224 -0.12 -17.49 2.50
CA GLU A 224 0.96 -16.94 3.34
C GLU A 224 0.50 -15.69 4.10
N ALA A 225 -0.21 -14.77 3.45
CA ALA A 225 -0.78 -13.60 4.10
C ALA A 225 -1.74 -13.97 5.26
N SER A 226 -2.56 -15.00 5.03
CA SER A 226 -3.53 -15.53 6.00
C SER A 226 -2.84 -16.26 7.16
N LYS A 227 -1.78 -17.03 6.90
CA LYS A 227 -0.97 -17.67 7.94
C LYS A 227 -0.31 -16.63 8.84
N ALA A 228 0.28 -15.59 8.25
CA ALA A 228 0.86 -14.48 9.00
C ALA A 228 -0.21 -13.83 9.90
N TYR A 229 -1.38 -13.52 9.34
CA TYR A 229 -2.48 -12.95 10.10
C TYR A 229 -2.92 -13.83 11.27
N ALA A 230 -3.19 -15.12 11.00
CA ALA A 230 -3.60 -16.09 12.00
C ALA A 230 -2.59 -16.19 13.17
N LYS A 231 -1.29 -16.19 12.84
CA LYS A 231 -0.21 -16.25 13.83
C LYS A 231 -0.21 -15.04 14.76
N TYR A 232 -0.23 -13.83 14.21
CA TYR A 232 -0.08 -12.61 15.02
C TYR A 232 -1.37 -12.21 15.74
N GLN A 233 -2.53 -12.40 15.09
CA GLN A 233 -3.84 -12.11 15.68
C GLN A 233 -4.41 -13.27 16.50
N LYS A 234 -3.64 -14.37 16.64
CA LYS A 234 -3.98 -15.56 17.43
C LYS A 234 -5.38 -16.11 17.08
N CYS A 235 -5.74 -16.04 15.81
CA CYS A 235 -6.99 -16.59 15.29
C CYS A 235 -6.74 -17.85 14.46
N ASN A 236 -7.78 -18.63 14.23
CA ASN A 236 -7.62 -19.83 13.39
C ASN A 236 -7.41 -19.45 11.92
N LEU A 237 -6.68 -20.30 11.18
CA LEU A 237 -6.34 -20.04 9.78
C LEU A 237 -7.58 -19.93 8.87
N LYS A 238 -8.66 -20.66 9.17
CA LYS A 238 -9.91 -20.59 8.39
C LYS A 238 -10.52 -19.19 8.48
N ALA A 239 -10.57 -18.60 9.67
CA ALA A 239 -11.04 -17.23 9.88
C ALA A 239 -10.16 -16.23 9.14
N ALA A 240 -8.83 -16.36 9.22
CA ALA A 240 -7.90 -15.49 8.49
C ALA A 240 -8.09 -15.59 6.96
N LYS A 241 -8.29 -16.79 6.41
CA LYS A 241 -8.55 -17.02 4.98
C LYS A 241 -9.91 -16.51 4.51
N ASN A 242 -10.88 -16.40 5.41
CA ASN A 242 -12.19 -15.82 5.11
C ASN A 242 -12.15 -14.29 5.18
N LEU A 243 -11.28 -13.74 6.06
CA LEU A 243 -11.09 -12.31 6.24
C LEU A 243 -10.27 -11.70 5.11
N ILE A 244 -9.06 -12.19 4.88
CA ILE A 244 -8.21 -11.79 3.75
C ILE A 244 -8.63 -12.65 2.58
N VAL A 245 -8.88 -12.06 1.41
CA VAL A 245 -9.29 -12.77 0.20
C VAL A 245 -8.51 -12.26 -1.01
N ALA A 246 -8.48 -13.06 -2.07
CA ALA A 246 -7.92 -12.70 -3.38
C ALA A 246 -9.02 -12.75 -4.45
N ASN A 247 -8.83 -12.05 -5.56
CA ASN A 247 -9.65 -12.18 -6.78
C ASN A 247 -8.93 -12.98 -7.87
#